data_AF-A0A7S4KFH2-F1
#
_entry.id   AF-A0A7S4KFH2-F1
#
_cell.length_a   1.000
_cell.length_b   1.000
_cell.length_c   1.000
_cell.angle_alpha   90.00
_cell.angle_beta   90.00
_cell.angle_gamma   90.00
#
_symmetry.space_group_name_H-M   'P 1'
#
loop_
_entity.id
_entity.type
_entity.pdbx_description
1 polymer ?
#
loop_
_entity_poly.entity_id
_entity_poly.type
_entity_poly.pdbx_seq_one_letter_code
_entity_poly.pdbx_strand_id
1 'polypeptide(L)'
;KHLLRFSPRGQAVFDCLNVVEPCLKSGNVTVVIAAIHLFIKWTEGEASLRSEVYKRVRVPLLTHMEGADTQTQYTLLLHLLTLANRSEDIFEHDYLHFFSRHNEPQYVVLVKMDILRTIASENNYLPILRETNQHIIDADMAVSLKAIQTIGDVG
;
A
#
# COMPACT_ATOMS: atom_id res chain seq x y z
N LYS A 1 19.39 -10.42 10.72
CA LYS A 1 19.25 -9.45 11.83
C LYS A 1 20.30 -8.32 11.85
N HIS A 2 21.40 -8.38 11.09
CA HIS A 2 22.45 -7.33 11.11
C HIS A 2 22.18 -6.11 10.20
N LEU A 3 21.49 -6.29 9.07
CA LEU A 3 21.23 -5.20 8.12
C LEU A 3 20.26 -4.12 8.65
N LEU A 4 19.31 -4.50 9.52
CA LEU A 4 18.35 -3.55 10.10
C LEU A 4 19.01 -2.59 11.13
N ARG A 5 20.23 -2.87 11.60
CA ARG A 5 20.97 -1.97 12.50
C ARG A 5 21.89 -1.00 11.76
N PHE A 6 22.14 -1.24 10.48
CA PHE A 6 22.99 -0.39 9.66
C PHE A 6 22.17 0.76 9.09
N SER A 7 22.62 1.99 9.32
CA SER A 7 22.04 3.20 8.72
C SER A 7 23.14 3.91 7.93
N PRO A 8 23.22 3.68 6.60
CA PRO A 8 24.19 4.36 5.76
C PRO A 8 23.91 5.88 5.77
N ARG A 9 24.96 6.68 5.58
CA ARG A 9 24.86 8.15 5.52
C ARG A 9 25.54 8.66 4.24
N GLY A 10 24.99 9.71 3.65
CA GLY A 10 25.54 10.34 2.45
C GLY A 10 25.58 9.37 1.25
N GLN A 11 26.70 9.35 0.52
CA GLN A 11 26.85 8.56 -0.71
C GLN A 11 26.58 7.06 -0.52
N ALA A 12 26.92 6.51 0.66
CA ALA A 12 26.73 5.10 0.96
C ALA A 12 25.25 4.66 0.94
N VAL A 13 24.30 5.61 1.10
CA VAL A 13 22.86 5.31 0.98
C VAL A 13 22.55 4.87 -0.44
N PHE A 14 23.01 5.62 -1.44
CA PHE A 14 22.78 5.31 -2.85
C PHE A 14 23.37 3.96 -3.24
N ASP A 15 24.61 3.67 -2.81
CA ASP A 15 25.27 2.40 -3.09
C ASP A 15 24.49 1.23 -2.49
N CYS A 16 23.99 1.38 -1.26
CA CYS A 16 23.17 0.35 -0.61
C CYS A 16 21.81 0.19 -1.31
N LEU A 17 21.15 1.27 -1.73
CA LEU A 17 19.88 1.21 -2.46
C LEU A 17 20.05 0.49 -3.80
N ASN A 18 21.11 0.79 -4.55
CA ASN A 18 21.43 0.14 -5.82
C ASN A 18 21.66 -1.37 -5.66
N VAL A 19 22.29 -1.79 -4.55
CA VAL A 19 22.50 -3.23 -4.25
C VAL A 19 21.18 -3.94 -3.91
N VAL A 20 20.25 -3.25 -3.25
CA VAL A 20 18.95 -3.83 -2.83
C VAL A 20 17.90 -3.74 -3.93
N GLU A 21 18.05 -2.85 -4.91
CA GLU A 21 17.08 -2.63 -5.99
C GLU A 21 16.69 -3.90 -6.77
N PRO A 22 17.61 -4.82 -7.12
CA PRO A 22 17.24 -6.09 -7.75
C PRO A 22 16.31 -6.96 -6.88
N CYS A 23 16.36 -6.83 -5.55
CA CYS A 23 15.51 -7.57 -4.63
C CYS A 23 14.03 -7.18 -4.73
N LEU A 24 13.72 -5.97 -5.23
CA LEU A 24 12.33 -5.55 -5.50
C LEU A 24 11.67 -6.35 -6.64
N LYS A 25 12.47 -6.98 -7.51
CA LYS A 25 12.00 -7.82 -8.61
C LYS A 25 12.01 -9.32 -8.27
N SER A 26 12.29 -9.66 -7.01
CA SER A 26 12.30 -11.05 -6.56
C SER A 26 10.91 -11.64 -6.59
N GLY A 27 10.76 -12.90 -7.03
CA GLY A 27 9.49 -13.63 -6.92
C GLY A 27 9.09 -13.94 -5.46
N ASN A 28 10.00 -13.76 -4.50
CA ASN A 28 9.73 -14.00 -3.09
C ASN A 28 9.26 -12.73 -2.37
N VAL A 29 8.00 -12.72 -1.94
CA VAL A 29 7.35 -11.59 -1.25
C VAL A 29 8.12 -11.17 0.02
N THR A 30 8.66 -12.12 0.79
CA THR A 30 9.45 -11.80 1.99
C THR A 30 10.71 -11.00 1.65
N VAL A 31 11.37 -11.34 0.54
CA VAL A 31 12.54 -10.60 0.04
C VAL A 31 12.13 -9.19 -0.39
N VAL A 32 11.00 -9.05 -1.08
CA VAL A 32 10.48 -7.75 -1.53
C VAL A 32 10.11 -6.88 -0.34
N ILE A 33 9.36 -7.39 0.64
CA ILE A 33 9.00 -6.65 1.86
C ILE A 33 10.26 -6.23 2.64
N ALA A 34 11.25 -7.13 2.77
CA ALA A 34 12.51 -6.81 3.43
C ALA A 34 13.27 -5.69 2.69
N ALA A 35 13.32 -5.75 1.36
CA ALA A 35 13.91 -4.70 0.53
C ALA A 35 13.19 -3.37 0.75
N ILE A 36 11.86 -3.35 0.67
CA ILE A 36 11.04 -2.15 0.87
C ILE A 36 11.29 -1.53 2.26
N HIS A 37 11.35 -2.33 3.32
CA HIS A 37 11.69 -1.83 4.65
C HIS A 37 13.05 -1.14 4.69
N LEU A 38 14.07 -1.68 4.01
CA LEU A 38 15.39 -1.04 3.94
C LEU A 38 15.35 0.27 3.12
N PHE A 39 14.67 0.25 1.98
CA PHE A 39 14.45 1.41 1.12
C PHE A 39 13.80 2.58 1.89
N ILE A 40 12.72 2.30 2.63
CA ILE A 40 12.03 3.29 3.45
C ILE A 40 12.95 3.78 4.58
N LYS A 41 13.56 2.86 5.33
CA LYS A 41 14.39 3.20 6.49
C LYS A 41 15.61 4.04 6.13
N TRP A 42 16.30 3.71 5.05
CA TRP A 42 17.51 4.44 4.64
C TRP A 42 17.22 5.80 4.00
N THR A 43 15.97 6.08 3.63
CA THR A 43 15.53 7.37 3.07
C THR A 43 14.72 8.23 4.05
N GLU A 44 14.62 7.83 5.33
CA GLU A 44 13.94 8.62 6.39
C GLU A 44 14.57 10.01 6.63
N GLY A 45 15.84 10.20 6.28
CA GLY A 45 16.54 11.48 6.43
C GLY A 45 16.44 12.43 5.22
N GLU A 46 16.00 11.94 4.06
CA GLU A 46 16.09 12.68 2.79
C GLU A 46 14.75 12.62 2.05
N ALA A 47 13.96 13.71 2.11
CA ALA A 47 12.59 13.74 1.60
C ALA A 47 12.51 13.56 0.07
N SER A 48 13.48 14.12 -0.64
CA SER A 48 13.59 14.04 -2.11
C SER A 48 13.72 12.58 -2.59
N LEU A 49 14.67 11.84 -2.02
CA LEU A 49 14.89 10.42 -2.32
C LEU A 49 13.71 9.54 -1.91
N ARG A 50 13.06 9.88 -0.81
CA ARG A 50 11.93 9.10 -0.29
C ARG A 50 10.77 9.05 -1.27
N SER A 51 10.41 10.19 -1.88
CA SER A 51 9.36 10.24 -2.89
C SER A 51 9.69 9.36 -4.10
N GLU A 52 10.95 9.36 -4.54
CA GLU A 52 11.39 8.53 -5.66
C GLU A 52 11.36 7.04 -5.31
N VAL A 53 11.82 6.68 -4.11
CA VAL A 53 11.76 5.31 -3.59
C VAL A 53 10.33 4.80 -3.51
N TYR A 54 9.41 5.62 -3.01
CA TYR A 54 7.99 5.28 -2.93
C TYR A 54 7.40 4.92 -4.30
N LYS A 55 7.72 5.69 -5.34
CA LYS A 55 7.32 5.39 -6.72
C LYS A 55 7.89 4.06 -7.23
N ARG A 56 9.13 3.73 -6.87
CA ARG A 56 9.78 2.46 -7.27
C ARG A 56 9.19 1.24 -6.55
N VAL A 57 8.80 1.36 -5.29
CA VAL A 57 8.24 0.23 -4.51
C VAL A 57 6.76 -0.02 -4.74
N ARG A 58 6.02 1.00 -5.21
CA ARG A 58 4.59 0.93 -5.54
C ARG A 58 4.25 -0.26 -6.44
N VAL A 59 4.90 -0.35 -7.61
CA VAL A 59 4.59 -1.35 -8.63
C VAL A 59 4.87 -2.79 -8.16
N PRO A 60 6.02 -3.10 -7.53
CA PRO A 60 6.26 -4.42 -6.94
C PRO A 60 5.19 -4.83 -5.91
N LEU A 61 4.78 -3.93 -5.00
CA LEU A 61 3.77 -4.26 -3.99
C LEU A 61 2.43 -4.62 -4.60
N LEU A 62 1.97 -3.83 -5.58
CA LEU A 62 0.71 -4.10 -6.28
C LEU A 62 0.77 -5.43 -7.02
N THR A 63 1.84 -5.67 -7.77
CA THR A 63 2.06 -6.93 -8.52
C THR A 63 2.01 -8.15 -7.60
N HIS A 64 2.69 -8.09 -6.45
CA HIS A 64 2.69 -9.21 -5.50
C HIS A 64 1.35 -9.38 -4.80
N MET A 65 0.61 -8.30 -4.54
CA MET A 65 -0.69 -8.36 -3.88
C MET A 65 -1.71 -9.11 -4.74
N GLU A 66 -1.71 -8.93 -6.06
CA GLU A 66 -2.74 -9.52 -6.93
C GLU A 66 -2.69 -11.04 -7.03
N GLY A 67 -1.49 -11.63 -6.91
CA GLY A 67 -1.24 -13.07 -7.00
C GLY A 67 -0.97 -13.75 -5.65
N ALA A 68 -1.07 -13.03 -4.54
CA ALA A 68 -0.81 -13.55 -3.20
C ALA A 68 -2.00 -14.39 -2.67
N ASP A 69 -1.70 -15.35 -1.81
CA ASP A 69 -2.71 -15.94 -0.94
C ASP A 69 -3.26 -14.89 0.03
N THR A 70 -4.42 -15.15 0.62
CA THR A 70 -5.16 -14.17 1.44
C THR A 70 -4.36 -13.60 2.61
N GLN A 71 -3.52 -14.38 3.29
CA GLN A 71 -2.74 -13.89 4.43
C GLN A 71 -1.61 -12.97 3.97
N THR A 72 -0.94 -13.37 2.89
CA THR A 72 0.11 -12.57 2.26
C THR A 72 -0.48 -11.28 1.66
N GLN A 73 -1.64 -11.37 1.00
CA GLN A 73 -2.38 -10.23 0.45
C GLN A 73 -2.71 -9.21 1.54
N TYR A 74 -3.25 -9.67 2.68
CA TYR A 74 -3.55 -8.80 3.82
C TYR A 74 -2.30 -8.07 4.33
N THR A 75 -1.18 -8.79 4.47
CA THR A 75 0.10 -8.19 4.90
C THR A 75 0.57 -7.12 3.89
N LEU A 76 0.47 -7.41 2.59
CA LEU A 76 0.82 -6.46 1.53
C LEU A 76 -0.09 -5.24 1.52
N LEU A 77 -1.39 -5.41 1.76
CA LEU A 77 -2.35 -4.30 1.89
C LEU A 77 -2.00 -3.37 3.06
N LEU A 78 -1.56 -3.89 4.20
CA LEU A 78 -1.09 -3.06 5.31
C LEU A 78 0.16 -2.23 4.94
N HIS A 79 1.07 -2.81 4.14
CA HIS A 79 2.21 -2.08 3.61
C HIS A 79 1.79 -0.99 2.60
N LEU A 80 0.84 -1.30 1.72
CA LEU A 80 0.26 -0.35 0.77
C LEU A 80 -0.45 0.80 1.50
N LEU A 81 -1.25 0.52 2.53
CA LEU A 81 -1.89 1.53 3.37
C LEU A 81 -0.86 2.42 4.07
N THR A 82 0.21 1.83 4.59
CA THR A 82 1.32 2.60 5.19
C THR A 82 1.95 3.54 4.17
N LEU A 83 2.10 3.10 2.93
CA LEU A 83 2.65 3.90 1.85
C LEU A 83 1.70 5.03 1.43
N ALA A 84 0.40 4.74 1.32
CA ALA A 84 -0.64 5.71 1.00
C ALA A 84 -0.68 6.86 2.03
N ASN A 85 -0.58 6.53 3.33
CA ASN A 85 -0.55 7.55 4.39
C ASN A 85 0.73 8.40 4.41
N ARG A 86 1.80 7.98 3.74
CA ARG A 86 3.11 8.66 3.75
C ARG A 86 3.39 9.45 2.47
N SER A 87 2.61 9.22 1.42
CA SER A 87 2.76 9.87 0.12
C SER A 87 1.38 10.09 -0.47
N GLU A 88 0.98 11.36 -0.49
CA GLU A 88 -0.21 11.80 -1.20
C GLU A 88 -0.15 11.36 -2.67
N ASP A 89 -1.32 11.06 -3.23
CA ASP A 89 -1.58 10.72 -4.63
C ASP A 89 -0.80 9.51 -5.20
N ILE A 90 -0.04 8.80 -4.37
CA ILE A 90 0.84 7.74 -4.86
C ILE A 90 0.07 6.62 -5.56
N PHE A 91 -1.16 6.34 -5.14
CA PHE A 91 -2.05 5.37 -5.77
C PHE A 91 -3.28 5.99 -6.43
N GLU A 92 -3.26 7.30 -6.71
CA GLU A 92 -4.44 8.01 -7.25
C GLU A 92 -5.00 7.34 -8.53
N HIS A 93 -4.13 6.77 -9.36
CA HIS A 93 -4.50 6.07 -10.60
C HIS A 93 -4.65 4.54 -10.45
N ASP A 94 -4.35 3.99 -9.28
CA ASP A 94 -4.35 2.54 -9.00
C ASP A 94 -5.54 2.11 -8.14
N TYR A 95 -6.52 2.99 -7.90
CA TYR A 95 -7.64 2.74 -7.00
C TYR A 95 -8.40 1.43 -7.30
N LEU A 96 -8.45 1.00 -8.57
CA LEU A 96 -9.10 -0.24 -9.01
C LEU A 96 -8.49 -1.49 -8.37
N HIS A 97 -7.20 -1.48 -8.04
CA HIS A 97 -6.55 -2.62 -7.38
C HIS A 97 -7.10 -2.87 -5.96
N PHE A 98 -7.72 -1.86 -5.35
CA PHE A 98 -8.30 -1.94 -4.01
C PHE A 98 -9.80 -2.18 -4.01
N PHE A 99 -10.44 -2.40 -5.17
CA PHE A 99 -11.84 -2.79 -5.18
C PHE A 99 -12.01 -4.22 -4.66
N SER A 100 -13.13 -4.47 -4.01
CA SER A 100 -13.40 -5.76 -3.39
C SER A 100 -13.68 -6.81 -4.47
N ARG A 101 -13.09 -8.00 -4.30
CA ARG A 101 -13.37 -9.15 -5.15
C ARG A 101 -14.45 -10.02 -4.49
N HIS A 102 -15.08 -10.86 -5.30
CA HIS A 102 -16.09 -11.79 -4.79
C HIS A 102 -15.50 -12.70 -3.72
N ASN A 103 -16.21 -12.87 -2.61
CA ASN A 103 -15.85 -13.77 -1.51
C ASN A 103 -14.49 -13.46 -0.84
N GLU A 104 -14.06 -12.20 -0.85
CA GLU A 104 -12.92 -11.78 -0.02
C GLU A 104 -13.29 -11.79 1.47
N PRO A 105 -12.36 -12.19 2.36
CA PRO A 105 -12.61 -12.09 3.78
C PRO A 105 -12.77 -10.64 4.23
N GLN A 106 -13.62 -10.43 5.22
CA GLN A 106 -13.95 -9.10 5.76
C GLN A 106 -12.73 -8.28 6.15
N TYR A 107 -11.71 -8.90 6.77
CA TYR A 107 -10.50 -8.19 7.18
C TYR A 107 -9.69 -7.64 5.98
N VAL A 108 -9.80 -8.25 4.80
CA VAL A 108 -9.19 -7.74 3.56
C VAL A 108 -9.98 -6.54 3.04
N VAL A 109 -11.31 -6.66 3.01
CA VAL A 109 -12.24 -5.60 2.60
C VAL A 109 -12.05 -4.35 3.45
N LEU A 110 -11.94 -4.50 4.77
CA LEU A 110 -11.73 -3.38 5.70
C LEU A 110 -10.45 -2.59 5.38
N VAL A 111 -9.33 -3.26 5.13
CA VAL A 111 -8.07 -2.55 4.81
C VAL A 111 -8.13 -1.91 3.43
N LYS A 112 -8.76 -2.57 2.45
CA LYS A 112 -9.00 -1.98 1.13
C LYS A 112 -9.83 -0.70 1.22
N MET A 113 -10.88 -0.69 2.03
CA MET A 113 -11.67 0.52 2.30
C MET A 113 -10.84 1.62 2.95
N ASP A 114 -10.00 1.28 3.94
CA ASP A 114 -9.10 2.25 4.55
C ASP A 114 -8.14 2.87 3.51
N ILE A 115 -7.61 2.07 2.57
CA ILE A 115 -6.78 2.57 1.48
C ILE A 115 -7.59 3.47 0.55
N LEU A 116 -8.75 3.02 0.07
CA LEU A 116 -9.61 3.79 -0.84
C LEU A 116 -9.97 5.16 -0.26
N ARG A 117 -10.26 5.20 1.04
CA ARG A 117 -10.49 6.44 1.78
C ARG A 117 -9.26 7.34 1.81
N THR A 118 -8.09 6.78 2.06
CA THR A 118 -6.82 7.54 2.09
C THR A 118 -6.44 8.12 0.72
N ILE A 119 -6.80 7.46 -0.38
CA ILE A 119 -6.38 7.87 -1.74
C ILE A 119 -7.47 8.58 -2.56
N ALA A 120 -8.62 8.82 -1.94
CA ALA A 120 -9.73 9.49 -2.60
C ALA A 120 -9.34 10.94 -2.95
N SER A 121 -9.57 11.30 -4.21
CA SER A 121 -9.30 12.62 -4.77
C SER A 121 -10.44 13.05 -5.69
N GLU A 122 -10.44 14.30 -6.12
CA GLU A 122 -11.42 14.84 -7.09
C GLU A 122 -11.47 14.03 -8.40
N ASN A 123 -10.39 13.32 -8.75
CA ASN A 123 -10.30 12.55 -9.98
C ASN A 123 -10.91 11.14 -9.87
N ASN A 124 -11.05 10.59 -8.65
CA ASN A 124 -11.44 9.19 -8.44
C ASN A 124 -12.57 8.99 -7.41
N TYR A 125 -13.07 10.06 -6.77
CA TYR A 125 -14.10 9.96 -5.72
C TYR A 125 -15.38 9.24 -6.19
N LEU A 126 -15.86 9.49 -7.42
CA LEU A 126 -17.09 8.87 -7.93
C LEU A 126 -17.00 7.33 -8.03
N PRO A 127 -15.98 6.74 -8.69
CA PRO A 127 -15.73 5.30 -8.64
C PRO A 127 -15.61 4.75 -7.21
N ILE A 128 -14.87 5.43 -6.33
CA ILE A 128 -14.64 4.98 -4.96
C ILE A 128 -15.94 4.96 -4.15
N LEU A 129 -16.77 6.00 -4.29
CA LEU A 129 -18.07 6.09 -3.62
C LEU A 129 -19.02 4.98 -4.11
N ARG A 130 -19.00 4.67 -5.41
CA ARG A 130 -19.79 3.56 -5.97
C ARG A 130 -19.34 2.19 -5.47
N GLU A 131 -18.04 1.97 -5.35
CA GLU A 131 -17.50 0.75 -4.73
C GLU A 131 -17.95 0.65 -3.27
N THR A 132 -17.74 1.72 -2.51
CA THR A 132 -18.05 1.76 -1.07
C THR A 132 -19.55 1.57 -0.78
N ASN A 133 -20.43 2.13 -1.62
CA ASN A 133 -21.88 1.96 -1.50
C ASN A 133 -22.34 0.50 -1.53
N GLN A 134 -21.61 -0.39 -2.20
CA GLN A 134 -21.97 -1.82 -2.26
C GLN A 134 -21.85 -2.51 -0.89
N HIS A 135 -21.12 -1.91 0.04
CA HIS A 135 -20.81 -2.49 1.34
C HIS A 135 -21.58 -1.85 2.52
N ILE A 136 -22.50 -0.91 2.27
CA ILE A 136 -23.30 -0.25 3.33
C ILE A 136 -24.23 -1.22 4.06
N ILE A 137 -24.73 -2.22 3.34
CA ILE A 137 -25.71 -3.21 3.83
C ILE A 137 -25.03 -4.59 3.93
N ASP A 138 -23.73 -4.60 4.24
CA ASP A 138 -23.01 -5.85 4.44
C ASP A 138 -23.53 -6.57 5.69
N ALA A 139 -23.50 -7.91 5.66
CA ALA A 139 -23.89 -8.71 6.83
C ALA A 139 -22.96 -8.46 8.03
N ASP A 140 -21.73 -8.02 7.76
CA ASP A 140 -20.79 -7.57 8.75
C ASP A 140 -21.00 -6.10 9.13
N MET A 141 -21.22 -5.87 10.41
CA MET A 141 -21.42 -4.53 10.95
C MET A 141 -20.17 -3.66 10.81
N ALA A 142 -18.97 -4.22 10.96
CA ALA A 142 -17.73 -3.44 10.87
C ALA A 142 -17.49 -2.97 9.44
N VAL A 143 -17.74 -3.82 8.44
CA VAL A 143 -17.67 -3.45 7.01
C VAL A 143 -18.70 -2.37 6.70
N SER A 144 -19.95 -2.54 7.13
CA SER A 144 -21.02 -1.55 6.94
C SER A 144 -20.69 -0.19 7.57
N LEU A 145 -20.23 -0.19 8.82
CA LEU A 145 -19.82 1.04 9.51
C LEU A 145 -18.65 1.73 8.80
N LYS A 146 -17.67 0.94 8.34
CA LYS A 146 -16.52 1.46 7.60
C LYS A 146 -16.95 2.08 6.27
N ALA A 147 -17.86 1.45 5.55
CA ALA A 147 -18.39 1.99 4.30
C ALA A 147 -19.08 3.34 4.51
N ILE A 148 -19.91 3.45 5.55
CA ILE A 148 -20.58 4.71 5.92
C ILE A 148 -19.55 5.81 6.26
N GLN A 149 -18.52 5.48 7.03
CA GLN A 149 -17.44 6.41 7.37
C GLN A 149 -16.69 6.89 6.12
N THR A 150 -16.30 5.97 5.24
CA THR A 150 -15.59 6.30 4.00
C THR A 150 -16.44 7.21 3.10
N ILE A 151 -17.75 6.97 3.00
CA ILE A 151 -18.64 7.86 2.23
C ILE A 151 -18.68 9.25 2.83
N GLY A 152 -18.75 9.38 4.16
CA GLY A 152 -18.76 10.67 4.83
C GLY A 152 -17.43 11.44 4.74
N ASP A 153 -16.31 10.74 4.60
CA ASP A 153 -14.99 11.35 4.44
C ASP A 153 -14.70 11.75 2.98
N VAL A 154 -15.31 11.05 2.00
CA VAL A 154 -15.08 11.25 0.56
C VAL A 154 -16.09 12.20 -0.09
N GLY A 155 -17.35 12.21 0.38
CA GLY A 155 -18.44 13.01 -0.18
C GLY A 155 -18.58 14.39 0.46
#